data_AF-A0AAI9DAF2-F1
#
_entry.id   AF-A0AAI9DAF2-F1
#
_cell.length_a   1.000
_cell.length_b   1.000
_cell.length_c   1.000
_cell.angle_alpha   90.00
_cell.angle_beta   90.00
_cell.angle_gamma   90.00
#
_symmetry.space_group_name_H-M   'P 1'
#
loop_
_entity.id
_entity.type
_entity.pdbx_description
1 polymer ?
#
loop_
_entity_poly.entity_id
_entity_poly.type
_entity_poly.pdbx_seq_one_letter_code
_entity_poly.pdbx_strand_id
1 'polypeptide(L)'
;MNNKQQYLDIAAGQGEKEASMMVAIPASELTLSLLEQRLEEQQYFIDGEIDYLPEGEGDFFFSCKRGDEELRFYISLVHSDPEYVINPYFATDPISPELYAEASAAPQAVIVECIFQEQPLVSYLQQLRMIQILVPDLLLGLDLSAAGKVFTREWLNFQLIDDLMPSIDSLYVVHAIYDQDDSDEQPDDAERSPTMYWFHTHGLARCGLSEAEIIIPHPIASYYGIPELFWSFVNNSITHGKIVFNEPIFIGQTESGYEYLVALPFEEGLKHVGQSTPIDDLKPLEEMNYQFGDENSQRFMGDWHDRDESHQHPSVMLFRVTQEEPVLESFFKGFEDQNAMMFMRTDEETADMSRKAQLRWQYFTHMLDNYGPKPAAQKKGFLSKLLSKPTEEESEWRFLVKCGIGYHNDEEDYDGHEHMWFEPTSWNGDQFEGRLINHPFYVQTMQEGNIYPLTRDDITDWTIYYQDGSYTPDTIYKLLSGAQVH
;
A
#
# COMPACT_ATOMS: atom_id res chain seq x y z
N MET A 1 -23.78 -16.99 -1.47
CA MET A 1 -23.43 -17.72 -2.70
C MET A 1 -22.53 -18.91 -2.32
N ASN A 2 -22.44 -20.00 -3.10
CA ASN A 2 -21.41 -21.04 -2.83
C ASN A 2 -20.03 -20.47 -3.23
N ASN A 3 -18.99 -20.64 -2.40
CA ASN A 3 -17.61 -20.16 -2.63
C ASN A 3 -17.12 -20.44 -4.06
N LYS A 4 -17.42 -21.63 -4.59
CA LYS A 4 -17.15 -21.98 -6.00
C LYS A 4 -17.60 -20.91 -6.99
N GLN A 5 -18.84 -20.46 -6.88
CA GLN A 5 -19.40 -19.49 -7.83
C GLN A 5 -18.70 -18.13 -7.68
N GLN A 6 -18.38 -17.73 -6.45
CA GLN A 6 -17.66 -16.48 -6.20
C GLN A 6 -16.28 -16.49 -6.85
N TYR A 7 -15.51 -17.58 -6.70
CA TYR A 7 -14.20 -17.69 -7.38
C TYR A 7 -14.33 -17.65 -8.91
N LEU A 8 -15.35 -18.29 -9.49
CA LEU A 8 -15.60 -18.26 -10.94
C LEU A 8 -15.99 -16.86 -11.42
N ASP A 9 -16.82 -16.15 -10.65
CA ASP A 9 -17.23 -14.78 -10.97
C ASP A 9 -16.03 -13.83 -10.88
N ILE A 10 -15.20 -13.95 -9.83
CA ILE A 10 -13.95 -13.18 -9.69
C ILE A 10 -12.99 -13.47 -10.87
N ALA A 11 -12.80 -14.73 -11.25
CA ALA A 11 -11.96 -15.10 -12.39
C ALA A 11 -12.47 -14.53 -13.73
N ALA A 12 -13.77 -14.30 -13.84
CA ALA A 12 -14.42 -13.68 -14.99
C ALA A 12 -14.46 -12.14 -14.94
N GLY A 13 -13.94 -11.52 -13.87
CA GLY A 13 -14.02 -10.07 -13.63
C GLY A 13 -15.43 -9.59 -13.27
N GLN A 14 -16.21 -10.46 -12.63
CA GLN A 14 -17.60 -10.23 -12.20
C GLN A 14 -17.78 -10.47 -10.70
N GLY A 15 -16.69 -10.40 -9.93
CA GLY A 15 -16.73 -10.57 -8.49
C GLY A 15 -17.68 -9.58 -7.83
N GLU A 16 -18.47 -10.06 -6.88
CA GLU A 16 -19.38 -9.22 -6.09
C GLU A 16 -18.55 -8.26 -5.23
N LYS A 17 -18.91 -6.97 -5.25
CA LYS A 17 -18.24 -5.94 -4.47
C LYS A 17 -18.96 -5.75 -3.16
N GLU A 18 -18.22 -5.85 -2.06
CA GLU A 18 -18.71 -5.40 -0.76
C GLU A 18 -18.71 -3.88 -0.67
N ALA A 19 -19.50 -3.34 0.24
CA ALA A 19 -19.51 -1.90 0.46
C ALA A 19 -18.21 -1.44 1.14
N SER A 20 -17.60 -0.39 0.59
CA SER A 20 -16.49 0.30 1.24
C SER A 20 -17.04 1.20 2.33
N MET A 21 -16.69 0.94 3.59
CA MET A 21 -17.22 1.65 4.76
C MET A 21 -16.10 2.36 5.51
N MET A 22 -16.26 3.67 5.70
CA MET A 22 -15.32 4.49 6.46
C MET A 22 -16.06 5.31 7.53
N VAL A 23 -15.37 5.55 8.64
CA VAL A 23 -15.86 6.39 9.74
C VAL A 23 -14.97 7.62 9.84
N ALA A 24 -15.58 8.80 9.94
CA ALA A 24 -14.90 10.07 10.13
C ALA A 24 -15.26 10.65 11.51
N ILE A 25 -14.27 10.83 12.37
CA ILE A 25 -14.44 11.35 13.73
C ILE A 25 -14.15 12.86 13.72
N PRO A 26 -15.16 13.73 13.95
CA PRO A 26 -14.98 15.17 13.93
C PRO A 26 -14.43 15.74 15.25
N ALA A 27 -13.76 16.88 15.18
CA ALA A 27 -13.41 17.66 16.37
C ALA A 27 -14.60 18.45 16.93
N SER A 28 -15.50 18.92 16.06
CA SER A 28 -16.68 19.70 16.42
C SER A 28 -17.96 18.88 16.33
N GLU A 29 -18.97 19.28 17.12
CA GLU A 29 -20.32 18.71 17.01
C GLU A 29 -20.91 18.97 15.61
N LEU A 30 -21.54 17.95 15.04
CA LEU A 30 -22.15 17.97 13.71
C LEU A 30 -23.68 17.85 13.80
N THR A 31 -24.34 18.38 12.78
CA THR A 31 -25.79 18.23 12.56
C THR A 31 -26.04 17.83 11.12
N LEU A 32 -27.16 17.17 10.86
CA LEU A 32 -27.55 16.80 9.49
C LEU A 32 -27.61 18.01 8.56
N SER A 33 -28.22 19.11 9.02
CA SER A 33 -28.29 20.34 8.22
C SER A 33 -26.93 20.93 7.87
N LEU A 34 -25.91 20.74 8.73
CA LEU A 34 -24.54 21.16 8.41
C LEU A 34 -23.91 20.24 7.36
N LEU A 35 -24.16 18.93 7.41
CA LEU A 35 -23.70 17.99 6.39
C LEU A 35 -24.35 18.29 5.04
N GLU A 36 -25.66 18.52 5.01
CA GLU A 36 -26.42 18.94 3.83
C GLU A 36 -25.85 20.24 3.23
N GLN A 37 -25.65 21.26 4.06
CA GLN A 37 -25.06 22.53 3.63
C GLN A 37 -23.68 22.32 2.99
N ARG A 38 -22.83 21.48 3.58
CA ARG A 38 -21.48 21.17 3.03
C ARG A 38 -21.58 20.49 1.66
N LEU A 39 -22.54 19.57 1.48
CA LEU A 39 -22.81 18.92 0.19
C LEU A 39 -23.37 19.87 -0.87
N GLU A 40 -24.14 20.88 -0.47
CA GLU A 40 -24.64 21.92 -1.37
C GLU A 40 -23.57 22.95 -1.77
N GLU A 41 -22.65 23.29 -0.86
CA GLU A 41 -21.62 24.33 -1.06
C GLU A 41 -20.36 23.83 -1.81
N GLN A 42 -20.07 22.54 -1.73
CA GLN A 42 -18.91 21.94 -2.42
C GLN A 42 -19.06 22.02 -3.95
N GLN A 43 -17.92 21.97 -4.67
CA GLN A 43 -17.87 22.08 -6.14
C GLN A 43 -17.23 20.86 -6.83
N TYR A 44 -16.85 19.85 -6.05
CA TYR A 44 -16.12 18.69 -6.54
C TYR A 44 -17.05 17.69 -7.23
N PHE A 45 -18.19 17.39 -6.59
CA PHE A 45 -19.28 16.57 -7.11
C PHE A 45 -20.35 17.47 -7.71
N ILE A 46 -20.90 17.06 -8.85
CA ILE A 46 -21.98 17.77 -9.55
C ILE A 46 -23.27 16.96 -9.48
N ASP A 47 -24.40 17.59 -9.83
CA ASP A 47 -25.72 16.95 -9.87
C ASP A 47 -26.08 16.20 -8.57
N GLY A 48 -25.77 16.79 -7.42
CA GLY A 48 -26.02 16.22 -6.10
C GLY A 48 -27.50 16.19 -5.72
N GLU A 49 -27.99 15.03 -5.28
CA GLU A 49 -29.34 14.80 -4.79
C GLU A 49 -29.29 14.00 -3.47
N ILE A 50 -30.14 14.39 -2.51
CA ILE A 50 -30.23 13.75 -1.18
C ILE A 50 -31.54 12.96 -1.10
N ASP A 51 -31.42 11.66 -0.84
CA ASP A 51 -32.54 10.74 -0.64
C ASP A 51 -32.56 10.23 0.82
N TYR A 52 -33.54 10.67 1.61
CA TYR A 52 -33.70 10.18 2.99
C TYR A 52 -34.31 8.79 3.05
N LEU A 53 -33.85 8.00 4.02
CA LEU A 53 -34.45 6.71 4.32
C LEU A 53 -35.77 6.88 5.10
N PRO A 54 -36.82 6.10 4.80
CA PRO A 54 -38.15 6.29 5.40
C PRO A 54 -38.22 6.13 6.92
N GLU A 55 -37.29 5.39 7.52
CA GLU A 55 -37.29 5.03 8.95
C GLU A 55 -36.02 5.48 9.70
N GLY A 56 -35.10 6.18 9.03
CA GLY A 56 -33.81 6.58 9.61
C GLY A 56 -33.82 7.99 10.20
N GLU A 57 -33.57 8.11 11.51
CA GLU A 57 -33.15 9.37 12.11
C GLU A 57 -31.63 9.44 11.99
N GLY A 58 -31.09 10.27 11.10
CA GLY A 58 -29.64 10.50 11.02
C GLY A 58 -28.93 10.07 9.75
N ASP A 59 -29.64 9.47 8.77
CA ASP A 59 -29.01 8.94 7.56
C ASP A 59 -29.73 9.31 6.25
N PHE A 60 -28.95 9.31 5.17
CA PHE A 60 -29.43 9.59 3.82
C PHE A 60 -28.46 9.03 2.77
N PHE A 61 -28.96 8.84 1.55
CA PHE A 61 -28.09 8.66 0.39
C PHE A 61 -27.82 10.00 -0.26
N PHE A 62 -26.57 10.23 -0.67
CA PHE A 62 -26.18 11.30 -1.57
C PHE A 62 -25.80 10.70 -2.92
N SER A 63 -26.61 10.98 -3.94
CA SER A 63 -26.36 10.60 -5.33
C SER A 63 -25.73 11.80 -6.05
N CYS A 64 -24.64 11.60 -6.78
CA CYS A 64 -23.95 12.69 -7.47
C CYS A 64 -23.14 12.19 -8.66
N LYS A 65 -22.47 13.10 -9.38
CA LYS A 65 -21.59 12.77 -10.50
C LYS A 65 -20.18 13.32 -10.34
N ARG A 66 -19.22 12.59 -10.90
CA ARG A 66 -17.85 13.06 -11.13
C ARG A 66 -17.41 12.65 -12.53
N GLY A 67 -17.26 13.63 -13.42
CA GLY A 67 -17.06 13.33 -14.84
C GLY A 67 -18.27 12.56 -15.40
N ASP A 68 -18.03 11.39 -15.97
CA ASP A 68 -19.08 10.50 -16.50
C ASP A 68 -19.57 9.46 -15.47
N GLU A 69 -18.95 9.39 -14.28
CA GLU A 69 -19.32 8.42 -13.25
C GLU A 69 -20.51 8.90 -12.42
N GLU A 70 -21.49 8.02 -12.24
CA GLU A 70 -22.59 8.20 -11.29
C GLU A 70 -22.22 7.52 -9.97
N LEU A 71 -22.23 8.30 -8.90
CA LEU A 71 -21.77 7.89 -7.59
C LEU A 71 -22.92 7.95 -6.59
N ARG A 72 -22.90 7.04 -5.63
CA ARG A 72 -23.88 7.02 -4.55
C ARG A 72 -23.21 6.68 -3.24
N PHE A 73 -23.38 7.57 -2.27
CA PHE A 73 -22.83 7.43 -0.93
C PHE A 73 -23.98 7.28 0.06
N TYR A 74 -23.89 6.30 0.95
CA TYR A 74 -24.67 6.30 2.18
C TYR A 74 -23.91 7.12 3.22
N ILE A 75 -24.62 8.05 3.86
CA ILE A 75 -24.06 8.95 4.88
C ILE A 75 -24.94 8.82 6.12
N SER A 76 -24.30 8.58 7.26
CA SER A 76 -24.99 8.50 8.55
C SER A 76 -24.23 9.25 9.63
N LEU A 77 -24.92 10.16 10.32
CA LEU A 77 -24.41 10.84 11.52
C LEU A 77 -24.81 10.01 12.73
N VAL A 78 -23.84 9.38 13.38
CA VAL A 78 -24.06 8.49 14.52
C VAL A 78 -23.50 9.09 15.80
N HIS A 79 -24.07 8.69 16.93
CA HIS A 79 -23.47 8.93 18.25
C HIS A 79 -22.37 7.91 18.50
N SER A 80 -21.28 8.35 19.10
CA SER A 80 -20.18 7.45 19.48
C SER A 80 -20.65 6.45 20.54
N ASP A 81 -20.30 5.18 20.33
CA ASP A 81 -20.52 4.13 21.32
C ASP A 81 -19.41 4.18 22.37
N PRO A 82 -19.72 4.39 23.67
CA PRO A 82 -18.71 4.43 24.73
C PRO A 82 -17.98 3.09 24.93
N GLU A 83 -18.50 1.98 24.40
CA GLU A 83 -17.84 0.67 24.42
C GLU A 83 -16.90 0.46 23.22
N TYR A 84 -17.03 1.27 22.16
CA TYR A 84 -16.17 1.16 20.99
C TYR A 84 -14.76 1.66 21.30
N VAL A 85 -13.76 0.83 21.02
CA VAL A 85 -12.35 1.15 21.20
C VAL A 85 -11.68 1.27 19.84
N ILE A 86 -11.06 2.42 19.59
CA ILE A 86 -10.24 2.62 18.40
C ILE A 86 -8.96 1.79 18.59
N ASN A 87 -8.70 0.85 17.67
CA ASN A 87 -7.49 0.03 17.69
C ASN A 87 -6.56 0.45 16.54
N PRO A 88 -5.59 1.34 16.78
CA PRO A 88 -4.71 1.86 15.74
C PRO A 88 -3.57 0.88 15.39
N TYR A 89 -3.84 -0.42 15.31
CA TYR A 89 -2.85 -1.43 14.90
C TYR A 89 -2.31 -1.14 13.49
N PHE A 90 -3.18 -0.63 12.62
CA PHE A 90 -2.84 -0.14 11.30
C PHE A 90 -3.13 1.36 11.26
N ALA A 91 -2.12 2.17 10.95
CA ALA A 91 -2.28 3.60 10.82
C ALA A 91 -1.37 4.18 9.74
N THR A 92 -1.85 5.22 9.03
CA THR A 92 -1.03 5.96 8.05
C THR A 92 0.11 6.74 8.72
N ASP A 93 -0.12 7.13 9.97
CA ASP A 93 0.78 7.94 10.79
C ASP A 93 0.79 7.43 12.24
N PRO A 94 1.89 7.67 12.98
CA PRO A 94 1.87 7.58 14.43
C PRO A 94 0.77 8.48 15.02
N ILE A 95 -0.05 7.91 15.91
CA ILE A 95 -1.13 8.63 16.59
C ILE A 95 -0.63 9.04 17.98
N SER A 96 -0.68 10.34 18.28
CA SER A 96 -0.29 10.83 19.61
C SER A 96 -1.33 10.44 20.67
N PRO A 97 -0.93 10.23 21.94
CA PRO A 97 -1.88 9.94 23.02
C PRO A 97 -2.97 10.99 23.17
N GLU A 98 -2.66 12.27 22.92
CA GLU A 98 -3.60 13.39 22.98
C GLU A 98 -4.63 13.29 21.86
N LEU A 99 -4.20 13.08 20.62
CA LEU A 99 -5.10 12.92 19.48
C LEU A 99 -5.99 11.69 19.65
N TYR A 100 -5.42 10.57 20.11
CA TYR A 100 -6.17 9.37 20.42
C TYR A 100 -7.24 9.61 21.49
N ALA A 101 -6.90 10.30 22.58
CA ALA A 101 -7.84 10.60 23.65
C ALA A 101 -8.95 11.56 23.19
N GLU A 102 -8.61 12.55 22.36
CA GLU A 102 -9.57 13.50 21.80
C GLU A 102 -10.56 12.78 20.86
N ALA A 103 -10.06 11.96 19.93
CA ALA A 103 -10.89 11.18 19.02
C ALA A 103 -11.77 10.15 19.78
N SER A 104 -11.24 9.49 20.80
CA SER A 104 -12.01 8.54 21.62
C SER A 104 -13.11 9.21 22.45
N ALA A 105 -12.96 10.51 22.75
CA ALA A 105 -13.95 11.28 23.52
C ALA A 105 -14.96 12.02 22.62
N ALA A 106 -14.78 11.99 21.30
CA ALA A 106 -15.68 12.65 20.37
C ALA A 106 -17.09 12.04 20.48
N PRO A 107 -18.16 12.86 20.60
CA PRO A 107 -19.51 12.36 20.90
C PRO A 107 -20.25 11.79 19.68
N GLN A 108 -19.70 12.00 18.48
CA GLN A 108 -20.32 11.67 17.21
C GLN A 108 -19.28 11.18 16.21
N ALA A 109 -19.74 10.50 15.17
CA ALA A 109 -18.97 10.18 13.99
C ALA A 109 -19.86 10.22 12.74
N VAL A 110 -19.23 10.36 11.57
CA VAL A 110 -19.92 10.26 10.28
C VAL A 110 -19.48 8.96 9.60
N ILE A 111 -20.43 8.09 9.31
CA ILE A 111 -20.22 6.91 8.46
C ILE A 111 -20.41 7.35 7.00
N VAL A 112 -19.46 7.00 6.16
CA VAL A 112 -19.54 7.17 4.70
C VAL A 112 -19.31 5.82 4.05
N GLU A 113 -20.32 5.32 3.34
CA GLU A 113 -20.29 4.03 2.66
C GLU A 113 -20.59 4.18 1.18
N CYS A 114 -19.92 3.41 0.32
CA CYS A 114 -20.22 3.34 -1.12
C CYS A 114 -19.81 2.00 -1.75
N ILE A 115 -20.43 1.65 -2.88
CA ILE A 115 -19.96 0.56 -3.73
C ILE A 115 -18.93 1.12 -4.71
N PHE A 116 -17.74 0.53 -4.75
CA PHE A 116 -16.72 0.93 -5.71
C PHE A 116 -17.14 0.64 -7.15
N GLN A 117 -16.81 1.59 -8.02
CA GLN A 117 -16.98 1.45 -9.47
C GLN A 117 -15.84 0.58 -10.05
N GLU A 118 -15.70 0.54 -11.37
CA GLU A 118 -14.71 -0.31 -12.05
C GLU A 118 -13.25 0.05 -11.71
N GLN A 119 -12.99 1.28 -11.26
CA GLN A 119 -11.66 1.74 -10.84
C GLN A 119 -11.63 1.92 -9.31
N PRO A 120 -11.12 0.95 -8.53
CA PRO A 120 -11.14 1.00 -7.07
C PRO A 120 -10.42 2.21 -6.48
N LEU A 121 -9.26 2.59 -7.02
CA LEU A 121 -8.50 3.74 -6.54
C LEU A 121 -9.24 5.07 -6.76
N VAL A 122 -9.93 5.21 -7.88
CA VAL A 122 -10.78 6.38 -8.15
C VAL A 122 -11.95 6.44 -7.17
N SER A 123 -12.60 5.30 -6.93
CA SER A 123 -13.71 5.21 -5.96
C SER A 123 -13.24 5.53 -4.54
N TYR A 124 -12.08 5.02 -4.14
CA TYR A 124 -11.45 5.30 -2.86
C TYR A 124 -11.12 6.80 -2.71
N LEU A 125 -10.51 7.41 -3.73
CA LEU A 125 -10.22 8.85 -3.75
C LEU A 125 -11.51 9.69 -3.60
N GLN A 126 -12.59 9.31 -4.27
CA GLN A 126 -13.89 9.98 -4.17
C GLN A 126 -14.48 9.85 -2.76
N GLN A 127 -14.37 8.66 -2.14
CA GLN A 127 -14.82 8.45 -0.76
C GLN A 127 -14.01 9.28 0.24
N LEU A 128 -12.68 9.36 0.08
CA LEU A 128 -11.83 10.24 0.88
C LEU A 128 -12.23 11.72 0.71
N ARG A 129 -12.51 12.15 -0.53
CA ARG A 129 -12.95 13.52 -0.80
C ARG A 129 -14.32 13.81 -0.15
N MET A 130 -15.23 12.84 -0.16
CA MET A 130 -16.51 12.93 0.54
C MET A 130 -16.29 13.15 2.04
N ILE A 131 -15.40 12.38 2.66
CA ILE A 131 -15.03 12.55 4.08
C ILE A 131 -14.46 13.95 4.35
N GLN A 132 -13.54 14.44 3.52
CA GLN A 132 -12.96 15.79 3.67
C GLN A 132 -14.03 16.89 3.59
N ILE A 133 -15.02 16.74 2.70
CA ILE A 133 -16.15 17.68 2.56
C ILE A 133 -17.03 17.65 3.79
N LEU A 134 -17.43 16.44 4.24
CA LEU A 134 -18.36 16.26 5.34
C LEU A 134 -17.73 16.57 6.70
N VAL A 135 -16.44 16.33 6.88
CA VAL A 135 -15.72 16.46 8.16
C VAL A 135 -14.34 17.12 7.95
N PRO A 136 -14.30 18.43 7.61
CA PRO A 136 -13.04 19.13 7.33
C PRO A 136 -12.14 19.29 8.57
N ASP A 137 -12.72 19.24 9.77
CA ASP A 137 -12.05 19.27 11.07
C ASP A 137 -11.83 17.87 11.65
N LEU A 138 -11.59 16.88 10.78
CA LEU A 138 -11.29 15.49 11.13
C LEU A 138 -10.23 15.39 12.24
N LEU A 139 -10.51 14.57 13.26
CA LEU A 139 -9.52 14.08 14.21
C LEU A 139 -8.85 12.82 13.65
N LEU A 140 -9.65 11.78 13.41
CA LEU A 140 -9.22 10.50 12.82
C LEU A 140 -10.29 9.97 11.88
N GLY A 141 -9.85 9.34 10.79
CA GLY A 141 -10.68 8.48 9.97
C GLY A 141 -10.34 7.01 10.20
N LEU A 142 -11.34 6.13 10.08
CA LEU A 142 -11.20 4.68 10.21
C LEU A 142 -11.72 4.01 8.95
N ASP A 143 -10.90 3.24 8.27
CA ASP A 143 -11.29 2.43 7.12
C ASP A 143 -11.71 1.04 7.61
N LEU A 144 -13.01 0.87 7.89
CA LEU A 144 -13.56 -0.36 8.46
C LEU A 144 -13.43 -1.54 7.49
N SER A 145 -13.49 -1.28 6.19
CA SER A 145 -13.25 -2.31 5.17
C SER A 145 -11.80 -2.81 5.17
N ALA A 146 -10.84 -2.03 5.67
CA ALA A 146 -9.43 -2.41 5.78
C ALA A 146 -9.03 -2.61 7.26
N ALA A 147 -9.77 -3.45 7.98
CA ALA A 147 -9.56 -3.80 9.39
C ALA A 147 -9.45 -2.59 10.35
N GLY A 148 -10.20 -1.52 10.08
CA GLY A 148 -10.19 -0.31 10.90
C GLY A 148 -8.92 0.53 10.76
N LYS A 149 -8.20 0.42 9.63
CA LYS A 149 -7.00 1.21 9.35
C LYS A 149 -7.26 2.70 9.61
N VAL A 150 -6.46 3.28 10.49
CA VAL A 150 -6.59 4.67 10.93
C VAL A 150 -5.86 5.60 9.97
N PHE A 151 -6.48 6.71 9.62
CA PHE A 151 -5.82 7.78 8.88
C PHE A 151 -6.03 9.14 9.53
N THR A 152 -5.01 9.99 9.42
CA THR A 152 -5.03 11.34 10.00
C THR A 152 -5.60 12.36 9.01
N ARG A 153 -5.99 13.53 9.54
CA ARG A 153 -6.38 14.67 8.70
C ARG A 153 -5.23 15.16 7.82
N GLU A 154 -4.01 15.15 8.35
CA GLU A 154 -2.81 15.57 7.64
C GLU A 154 -2.55 14.66 6.43
N TRP A 155 -2.64 13.33 6.62
CA TRP A 155 -2.58 12.37 5.51
C TRP A 155 -3.72 12.58 4.52
N LEU A 156 -4.97 12.66 4.99
CA LEU A 156 -6.15 12.83 4.13
C LEU A 156 -6.01 14.06 3.24
N ASN A 157 -5.68 15.19 3.85
CA ASN A 157 -5.51 16.44 3.12
C ASN A 157 -4.36 16.34 2.13
N PHE A 158 -3.23 15.74 2.51
CA PHE A 158 -2.09 15.60 1.63
C PHE A 158 -2.36 14.71 0.41
N GLN A 159 -3.05 13.58 0.60
CA GLN A 159 -3.45 12.72 -0.52
C GLN A 159 -4.40 13.42 -1.47
N LEU A 160 -5.18 14.39 -0.97
CA LEU A 160 -6.20 15.12 -1.72
C LEU A 160 -5.75 16.50 -2.25
N ILE A 161 -4.50 16.93 -2.01
CA ILE A 161 -3.98 18.22 -2.52
C ILE A 161 -3.83 18.17 -4.04
N ASP A 162 -3.28 17.08 -4.55
CA ASP A 162 -3.01 16.86 -5.96
C ASP A 162 -4.12 15.97 -6.55
N ASP A 163 -4.40 16.11 -7.85
CA ASP A 163 -5.29 15.18 -8.58
C ASP A 163 -4.51 13.91 -8.92
N LEU A 164 -4.07 13.19 -7.89
CA LEU A 164 -3.23 11.98 -7.95
C LEU A 164 -3.97 10.80 -7.31
N MET A 165 -3.61 9.59 -7.74
CA MET A 165 -4.16 8.39 -7.12
C MET A 165 -3.41 8.06 -5.81
N PRO A 166 -4.12 7.62 -4.77
CA PRO A 166 -3.50 7.00 -3.61
C PRO A 166 -2.72 5.75 -4.05
N SER A 167 -1.73 5.37 -3.27
CA SER A 167 -1.01 4.11 -3.48
C SER A 167 -1.95 2.92 -3.29
N ILE A 168 -1.69 1.80 -3.98
CA ILE A 168 -2.62 0.66 -4.00
C ILE A 168 -2.78 -0.04 -2.64
N ASP A 169 -1.74 -0.03 -1.82
CA ASP A 169 -1.76 -0.46 -0.42
C ASP A 169 -2.63 0.43 0.48
N SER A 170 -3.12 1.57 -0.01
CA SER A 170 -4.17 2.33 0.66
C SER A 170 -5.51 1.57 0.66
N LEU A 171 -5.72 0.62 -0.25
CA LEU A 171 -6.97 -0.15 -0.35
C LEU A 171 -7.08 -1.32 0.62
N TYR A 172 -5.99 -1.77 1.24
CA TYR A 172 -6.03 -2.93 2.13
C TYR A 172 -5.03 -2.80 3.28
N VAL A 173 -5.01 -3.79 4.17
CA VAL A 173 -3.93 -4.02 5.13
C VAL A 173 -3.48 -5.47 5.04
N VAL A 174 -2.21 -5.74 5.31
CA VAL A 174 -1.70 -7.10 5.54
C VAL A 174 -1.56 -7.29 7.04
N HIS A 175 -2.25 -8.29 7.58
CA HIS A 175 -2.15 -8.67 8.98
C HIS A 175 -1.47 -10.04 9.08
N ALA A 176 -0.70 -10.23 10.15
CA ALA A 176 0.05 -11.45 10.41
C ALA A 176 -0.35 -12.04 11.76
N ILE A 177 -0.69 -13.32 11.76
CA ILE A 177 -0.92 -14.14 12.96
C ILE A 177 0.18 -15.20 13.00
N TYR A 178 0.63 -15.58 14.20
CA TYR A 178 1.72 -16.54 14.37
C TYR A 178 1.53 -17.47 15.57
N ASP A 179 1.95 -18.72 15.40
CA ASP A 179 1.97 -19.74 16.45
C ASP A 179 3.24 -19.63 17.28
N GLN A 180 3.13 -19.93 18.57
CA GLN A 180 4.27 -20.09 19.47
C GLN A 180 4.38 -21.55 19.91
N ASP A 181 5.61 -22.06 20.07
CA ASP A 181 5.81 -23.40 20.62
C ASP A 181 5.49 -23.40 22.14
N ASP A 182 4.42 -24.10 22.51
CA ASP A 182 4.01 -24.28 23.91
C ASP A 182 4.75 -25.42 24.63
N SER A 183 5.62 -26.17 23.95
CA SER A 183 6.27 -27.37 24.49
C SER A 183 7.54 -27.12 25.32
N ASP A 184 8.05 -25.88 25.32
CA ASP A 184 9.18 -25.47 26.14
C ASP A 184 8.69 -24.71 27.40
N GLU A 185 8.84 -25.34 28.58
CA GLU A 185 8.71 -24.69 29.89
C GLU A 185 9.83 -23.64 30.07
N GLN A 186 9.68 -22.49 29.41
CA GLN A 186 10.52 -21.31 29.60
C GLN A 186 9.81 -20.28 30.49
N PRO A 187 10.55 -19.51 31.31
CA PRO A 187 9.97 -18.56 32.26
C PRO A 187 9.11 -17.49 31.57
N ASP A 188 8.07 -17.02 32.29
CA ASP A 188 6.95 -16.18 31.81
C ASP A 188 7.30 -14.87 31.05
N ASP A 189 8.58 -14.48 30.98
CA ASP A 189 9.06 -13.23 30.36
C ASP A 189 10.03 -13.44 29.16
N ALA A 190 10.24 -14.66 28.68
CA ALA A 190 11.06 -14.92 27.49
C ALA A 190 10.22 -14.85 26.21
N GLU A 191 10.59 -13.94 25.30
CA GLU A 191 9.95 -13.76 23.99
C GLU A 191 10.07 -15.05 23.15
N ARG A 192 8.96 -15.76 22.95
CA ARG A 192 8.92 -17.02 22.18
C ARG A 192 9.01 -16.72 20.69
N SER A 193 9.95 -17.36 20.00
CA SER A 193 10.07 -17.21 18.54
C SER A 193 8.92 -17.91 17.83
N PRO A 194 8.27 -17.27 16.84
CA PRO A 194 7.14 -17.89 16.17
C PRO A 194 7.55 -19.04 15.24
N THR A 195 6.73 -20.07 15.18
CA THR A 195 7.02 -21.31 14.45
C THR A 195 6.31 -21.42 13.11
N MET A 196 5.19 -20.72 12.95
CA MET A 196 4.39 -20.65 11.73
C MET A 196 3.79 -19.25 11.60
N TYR A 197 3.54 -18.82 10.36
CA TYR A 197 2.99 -17.50 10.07
C TYR A 197 1.81 -17.62 9.10
N TRP A 198 0.75 -16.87 9.39
CA TRP A 198 -0.40 -16.68 8.52
C TRP A 198 -0.54 -15.19 8.23
N PHE A 199 -0.32 -14.82 6.97
CA PHE A 199 -0.58 -13.47 6.48
C PHE A 199 -1.88 -13.47 5.72
N HIS A 200 -2.73 -12.48 5.98
CA HIS A 200 -3.95 -12.29 5.22
C HIS A 200 -4.19 -10.80 4.96
N THR A 201 -4.88 -10.48 3.88
CA THR A 201 -5.33 -9.11 3.60
C THR A 201 -6.71 -8.83 4.23
N HIS A 202 -6.99 -7.55 4.44
CA HIS A 202 -8.35 -7.03 4.64
C HIS A 202 -8.56 -5.82 3.75
N GLY A 203 -9.63 -5.80 2.94
CA GLY A 203 -10.06 -4.65 2.15
C GLY A 203 -10.10 -4.88 0.63
N LEU A 204 -9.82 -6.09 0.15
CA LEU A 204 -9.92 -6.44 -1.26
C LEU A 204 -11.36 -6.76 -1.69
N ALA A 205 -12.23 -7.19 -0.76
CA ALA A 205 -13.64 -7.50 -1.05
C ALA A 205 -14.41 -6.33 -1.67
N ARG A 206 -14.17 -5.09 -1.21
CA ARG A 206 -14.76 -3.87 -1.81
C ARG A 206 -14.29 -3.59 -3.24
N CYS A 207 -13.20 -4.22 -3.67
CA CYS A 207 -12.70 -4.13 -5.05
C CYS A 207 -13.30 -5.22 -5.96
N GLY A 208 -14.14 -6.12 -5.44
CA GLY A 208 -14.67 -7.27 -6.17
C GLY A 208 -13.65 -8.42 -6.31
N LEU A 209 -12.65 -8.44 -5.43
CA LEU A 209 -11.61 -9.46 -5.36
C LEU A 209 -11.76 -10.24 -4.05
N SER A 210 -11.22 -11.46 -3.99
CA SER A 210 -11.11 -12.18 -2.72
C SER A 210 -9.91 -11.67 -1.93
N GLU A 211 -9.97 -11.75 -0.60
CA GLU A 211 -8.78 -11.51 0.23
C GLU A 211 -7.65 -12.49 -0.15
N ALA A 212 -6.40 -12.08 0.04
CA ALA A 212 -5.22 -12.86 -0.30
C ALA A 212 -4.53 -13.36 0.97
N GLU A 213 -3.99 -14.56 0.91
CA GLU A 213 -3.38 -15.23 2.05
C GLU A 213 -2.06 -15.93 1.71
N ILE A 214 -1.12 -15.91 2.64
CA ILE A 214 0.13 -16.68 2.59
C ILE A 214 0.27 -17.42 3.91
N ILE A 215 0.48 -18.74 3.84
CA ILE A 215 0.79 -19.57 4.99
C ILE A 215 2.24 -20.05 4.87
N ILE A 216 3.02 -19.77 5.91
CA ILE A 216 4.40 -20.20 6.04
C ILE A 216 4.48 -21.20 7.21
N PRO A 217 4.54 -22.51 6.92
CA PRO A 217 4.49 -23.56 7.94
C PRO A 217 5.86 -23.81 8.60
N HIS A 218 6.70 -22.77 8.69
CA HIS A 218 8.02 -22.81 9.29
C HIS A 218 8.47 -21.41 9.75
N PRO A 219 9.46 -21.32 10.66
CA PRO A 219 10.03 -20.04 11.06
C PRO A 219 10.58 -19.24 9.87
N ILE A 220 10.60 -17.92 10.01
CA ILE A 220 11.28 -16.98 9.10
C ILE A 220 12.17 -16.05 9.93
N ALA A 221 13.35 -15.69 9.41
CA ALA A 221 14.19 -14.69 10.05
C ALA A 221 13.73 -13.24 9.78
N SER A 222 12.91 -13.02 8.75
CA SER A 222 12.47 -11.69 8.33
C SER A 222 11.13 -11.74 7.60
N TYR A 223 10.36 -10.65 7.70
CA TYR A 223 9.14 -10.40 6.93
C TYR A 223 9.42 -9.72 5.57
N TYR A 224 10.69 -9.45 5.27
CA TYR A 224 11.11 -8.73 4.05
C TYR A 224 10.53 -9.38 2.78
N GLY A 225 9.97 -8.55 1.90
CA GLY A 225 9.39 -8.98 0.64
C GLY A 225 7.93 -9.43 0.70
N ILE A 226 7.41 -9.80 1.88
CA ILE A 226 6.00 -10.24 2.03
C ILE A 226 5.01 -9.15 1.59
N PRO A 227 5.11 -7.89 2.08
CA PRO A 227 4.22 -6.83 1.63
C PRO A 227 4.29 -6.59 0.12
N GLU A 228 5.48 -6.66 -0.47
CA GLU A 228 5.72 -6.45 -1.89
C GLU A 228 5.15 -7.59 -2.76
N LEU A 229 5.09 -8.81 -2.25
CA LEU A 229 4.39 -9.93 -2.90
C LEU A 229 2.88 -9.67 -2.98
N PHE A 230 2.26 -9.32 -1.85
CA PHE A 230 0.85 -8.92 -1.82
C PHE A 230 0.61 -7.73 -2.74
N TRP A 231 1.49 -6.73 -2.70
CA TRP A 231 1.40 -5.57 -3.57
C TRP A 231 1.38 -5.96 -5.04
N SER A 232 2.35 -6.77 -5.48
CA SER A 232 2.47 -7.17 -6.88
C SER A 232 1.24 -7.96 -7.35
N PHE A 233 0.75 -8.87 -6.50
CA PHE A 233 -0.46 -9.64 -6.75
C PHE A 233 -1.72 -8.76 -6.83
N VAL A 234 -1.92 -7.89 -5.86
CA VAL A 234 -3.09 -7.01 -5.76
C VAL A 234 -3.09 -6.02 -6.91
N ASN A 235 -1.93 -5.44 -7.26
CA ASN A 235 -1.80 -4.53 -8.40
C ASN A 235 -2.16 -5.23 -9.70
N ASN A 236 -1.59 -6.41 -9.95
CA ASN A 236 -1.96 -7.21 -11.11
C ASN A 236 -3.48 -7.48 -11.13
N SER A 237 -4.06 -7.87 -10.00
CA SER A 237 -5.48 -8.24 -9.93
C SER A 237 -6.41 -7.04 -10.15
N ILE A 238 -6.08 -5.87 -9.59
CA ILE A 238 -6.85 -4.63 -9.76
C ILE A 238 -6.73 -4.11 -11.19
N THR A 239 -5.53 -4.07 -11.76
CA THR A 239 -5.31 -3.62 -13.15
C THR A 239 -6.09 -4.47 -14.16
N HIS A 240 -6.21 -5.78 -13.92
CA HIS A 240 -6.98 -6.67 -14.79
C HIS A 240 -8.46 -6.83 -14.39
N GLY A 241 -8.87 -6.27 -13.25
CA GLY A 241 -10.22 -6.40 -12.69
C GLY A 241 -10.62 -7.83 -12.30
N LYS A 242 -9.65 -8.73 -12.08
CA LYS A 242 -9.89 -10.16 -11.80
C LYS A 242 -8.69 -10.80 -11.11
N ILE A 243 -8.91 -11.96 -10.49
CA ILE A 243 -7.83 -12.85 -10.05
C ILE A 243 -7.60 -13.93 -11.09
N VAL A 244 -6.33 -14.14 -11.46
CA VAL A 244 -5.92 -15.28 -12.28
C VAL A 244 -5.64 -16.46 -11.35
N PHE A 245 -6.46 -17.50 -11.43
CA PHE A 245 -6.28 -18.71 -10.63
C PHE A 245 -5.49 -19.78 -11.38
N ASN A 246 -4.69 -20.56 -10.65
CA ASN A 246 -4.00 -21.76 -11.11
C ASN A 246 -2.92 -21.54 -12.18
N GLU A 247 -2.68 -20.30 -12.59
CA GLU A 247 -1.66 -19.94 -13.58
C GLU A 247 -0.56 -19.09 -12.92
N PRO A 248 0.70 -19.22 -13.37
CA PRO A 248 1.79 -18.37 -12.89
C PRO A 248 1.59 -16.90 -13.25
N ILE A 249 1.57 -16.03 -12.24
CA ILE A 249 1.55 -14.58 -12.33
C ILE A 249 2.96 -14.08 -12.08
N PHE A 250 3.56 -13.40 -13.05
CA PHE A 250 4.92 -12.85 -12.89
C PHE A 250 4.93 -11.74 -11.83
N ILE A 251 5.83 -11.85 -10.85
CA ILE A 251 5.96 -10.88 -9.75
C ILE A 251 7.33 -10.23 -9.66
N GLY A 252 8.35 -10.76 -10.31
CA GLY A 252 9.67 -10.18 -10.23
C GLY A 252 10.79 -11.09 -10.70
N GLN A 253 12.01 -10.61 -10.50
CA GLN A 253 13.23 -11.30 -10.91
C GLN A 253 14.27 -11.24 -9.79
N THR A 254 14.97 -12.35 -9.60
CA THR A 254 16.18 -12.48 -8.76
C THR A 254 17.40 -12.72 -9.65
N GLU A 255 18.60 -12.75 -9.06
CA GLU A 255 19.81 -13.17 -9.78
C GLU A 255 19.70 -14.60 -10.36
N SER A 256 18.87 -15.45 -9.74
CA SER A 256 18.69 -16.85 -10.13
C SER A 256 17.63 -17.04 -11.22
N GLY A 257 16.73 -16.07 -11.45
CA GLY A 257 15.70 -16.19 -12.48
C GLY A 257 14.42 -15.43 -12.17
N TYR A 258 13.36 -15.79 -12.90
CA TYR A 258 12.03 -15.19 -12.75
C TYR A 258 11.22 -15.85 -11.63
N GLU A 259 10.46 -15.02 -10.92
CA GLU A 259 9.64 -15.38 -9.78
C GLU A 259 8.17 -15.18 -10.13
N TYR A 260 7.35 -16.16 -9.74
CA TYR A 260 5.92 -16.20 -10.03
C TYR A 260 5.10 -16.50 -8.79
N LEU A 261 3.86 -16.03 -8.81
CA LEU A 261 2.79 -16.42 -7.90
C LEU A 261 1.80 -17.33 -8.59
N VAL A 262 1.30 -18.34 -7.87
CA VAL A 262 0.09 -19.06 -8.27
C VAL A 262 -0.95 -18.86 -7.18
N ALA A 263 -2.14 -18.41 -7.59
CA ALA A 263 -3.26 -18.14 -6.71
C ALA A 263 -4.26 -19.30 -6.77
N LEU A 264 -4.57 -19.92 -5.63
CA LEU A 264 -5.51 -21.03 -5.52
C LEU A 264 -6.67 -20.66 -4.59
N PRO A 265 -7.92 -21.12 -4.86
CA PRO A 265 -8.99 -21.07 -3.87
C PRO A 265 -8.50 -21.59 -2.52
N PHE A 266 -8.76 -20.87 -1.43
CA PHE A 266 -8.20 -21.21 -0.12
C PHE A 266 -8.40 -22.67 0.27
N GLU A 267 -9.59 -23.23 0.03
CA GLU A 267 -9.93 -24.61 0.35
C GLU A 267 -9.07 -25.64 -0.42
N GLU A 268 -8.68 -25.32 -1.65
CA GLU A 268 -7.76 -26.15 -2.42
C GLU A 268 -6.31 -25.90 -1.95
N GLY A 269 -5.95 -24.62 -1.77
CA GLY A 269 -4.62 -24.18 -1.33
C GLY A 269 -4.15 -24.87 -0.06
N LEU A 270 -5.01 -25.01 0.95
CA LEU A 270 -4.69 -25.67 2.22
C LEU A 270 -4.08 -27.07 2.05
N LYS A 271 -4.44 -27.81 0.99
CA LYS A 271 -3.90 -29.15 0.73
C LYS A 271 -2.47 -29.16 0.23
N HIS A 272 -2.01 -28.02 -0.28
CA HIS A 272 -0.69 -27.85 -0.89
C HIS A 272 0.32 -27.22 0.06
N VAL A 273 -0.12 -26.68 1.20
CA VAL A 273 0.76 -26.13 2.24
C VAL A 273 1.74 -27.22 2.71
N GLY A 274 3.04 -26.93 2.59
CA GLY A 274 4.11 -27.85 2.96
C GLY A 274 4.26 -29.09 2.05
N GLN A 275 3.53 -29.16 0.94
CA GLN A 275 3.64 -30.23 -0.07
C GLN A 275 4.42 -29.74 -1.29
N SER A 276 5.10 -30.65 -1.98
CA SER A 276 5.70 -30.36 -3.30
C SER A 276 4.72 -30.79 -4.38
N THR A 277 3.94 -29.82 -4.90
CA THR A 277 2.90 -30.07 -5.91
C THR A 277 3.32 -29.41 -7.23
N PRO A 278 3.54 -30.16 -8.32
CA PRO A 278 3.74 -29.57 -9.65
C PRO A 278 2.50 -28.78 -10.10
N ILE A 279 2.70 -27.61 -10.71
CA ILE A 279 1.58 -26.79 -11.19
C ILE A 279 0.74 -27.52 -12.27
N ASP A 280 1.38 -28.38 -13.07
CA ASP A 280 0.71 -29.17 -14.12
C ASP A 280 -0.27 -30.22 -13.56
N ASP A 281 -0.16 -30.54 -12.26
CA ASP A 281 -1.07 -31.47 -11.58
C ASP A 281 -2.31 -30.75 -11.00
N LEU A 282 -2.37 -29.41 -11.09
CA LEU A 282 -3.51 -28.65 -10.63
C LEU A 282 -4.74 -28.87 -11.50
N LYS A 283 -5.89 -28.99 -10.86
CA LYS A 283 -7.17 -29.13 -11.57
C LYS A 283 -7.59 -27.78 -12.17
N PRO A 284 -8.40 -27.79 -13.24
CA PRO A 284 -9.13 -26.59 -13.65
C PRO A 284 -9.94 -26.03 -12.48
N LEU A 285 -10.08 -24.71 -12.41
CA LEU A 285 -10.79 -24.03 -11.32
C LEU A 285 -12.15 -24.68 -11.06
N GLU A 286 -12.94 -24.94 -12.11
CA GLU A 286 -14.26 -25.55 -12.04
C GLU A 286 -14.30 -26.93 -11.36
N GLU A 287 -13.17 -27.65 -11.33
CA GLU A 287 -13.04 -29.02 -10.80
C GLU A 287 -12.27 -29.08 -9.46
N MET A 288 -11.87 -27.93 -8.93
CA MET A 288 -11.20 -27.83 -7.62
C MET A 288 -12.13 -28.18 -6.46
N ASN A 289 -11.53 -28.46 -5.31
CA ASN A 289 -12.29 -28.66 -4.08
C ASN A 289 -12.58 -27.31 -3.42
N TYR A 290 -13.85 -27.11 -3.10
CA TYR A 290 -14.35 -25.94 -2.37
C TYR A 290 -14.98 -26.34 -1.04
N GLN A 291 -14.73 -27.58 -0.61
CA GLN A 291 -15.13 -28.06 0.71
C GLN A 291 -13.96 -27.89 1.65
N PHE A 292 -14.22 -27.27 2.79
CA PHE A 292 -13.31 -27.30 3.92
C PHE A 292 -13.03 -28.74 4.34
N GLY A 293 -11.85 -28.96 4.93
CA GLY A 293 -11.45 -30.25 5.46
C GLY A 293 -12.42 -30.79 6.53
N ASP A 294 -12.25 -32.06 6.90
CA ASP A 294 -12.96 -32.65 8.04
C ASP A 294 -12.12 -32.54 9.34
N GLU A 295 -12.68 -33.00 10.46
CA GLU A 295 -12.01 -33.08 11.76
C GLU A 295 -10.67 -33.88 11.75
N ASN A 296 -10.41 -34.65 10.69
CA ASN A 296 -9.18 -35.45 10.54
C ASN A 296 -8.11 -34.75 9.68
N SER A 297 -8.39 -33.54 9.20
CA SER A 297 -7.43 -32.73 8.45
C SER A 297 -6.24 -32.35 9.36
N GLN A 298 -5.04 -32.24 8.78
CA GLN A 298 -3.89 -31.76 9.54
C GLN A 298 -4.18 -30.35 10.05
N ARG A 299 -4.00 -30.15 11.36
CA ARG A 299 -4.21 -28.87 12.02
C ARG A 299 -2.93 -28.06 11.98
N PHE A 300 -3.03 -26.83 11.49
CA PHE A 300 -1.98 -25.82 11.53
C PHE A 300 -2.63 -24.44 11.60
N MET A 301 -1.91 -23.43 12.07
CA MET A 301 -2.47 -22.08 12.17
C MET A 301 -2.85 -21.49 10.82
N GLY A 302 -4.02 -20.86 10.80
CA GLY A 302 -4.65 -20.34 9.58
C GLY A 302 -5.35 -21.42 8.78
N ASP A 303 -5.59 -22.60 9.36
CA ASP A 303 -6.44 -23.63 8.74
C ASP A 303 -7.94 -23.29 8.87
N TRP A 304 -8.80 -24.21 8.46
CA TRP A 304 -10.24 -23.98 8.50
C TRP A 304 -10.81 -23.83 9.93
N HIS A 305 -10.15 -24.37 10.97
CA HIS A 305 -10.61 -24.27 12.36
C HIS A 305 -10.41 -22.85 12.92
N ASP A 306 -9.48 -22.08 12.34
CA ASP A 306 -9.17 -20.72 12.76
C ASP A 306 -10.04 -19.66 12.04
N ARG A 307 -10.88 -20.09 11.08
CA ARG A 307 -11.86 -19.23 10.41
C ARG A 307 -13.03 -18.92 11.36
N ASP A 308 -13.22 -17.65 11.69
CA ASP A 308 -14.38 -17.15 12.44
C ASP A 308 -15.46 -16.53 11.51
N GLU A 309 -16.51 -15.94 12.10
CA GLU A 309 -17.59 -15.30 11.33
C GLU A 309 -17.11 -14.16 10.41
N SER A 310 -16.02 -13.47 10.76
CA SER A 310 -15.46 -12.38 9.97
C SER A 310 -14.60 -12.91 8.82
N HIS A 311 -13.95 -14.05 9.03
CA HIS A 311 -13.05 -14.67 8.07
C HIS A 311 -13.72 -15.75 7.21
N GLN A 312 -15.04 -15.93 7.23
CA GLN A 312 -15.70 -16.99 6.44
C GLN A 312 -15.87 -16.70 4.93
N HIS A 313 -15.51 -15.50 4.49
CA HIS A 313 -15.57 -15.08 3.08
C HIS A 313 -14.49 -15.80 2.24
N PRO A 314 -14.74 -16.06 0.94
CA PRO A 314 -13.73 -16.69 0.09
C PRO A 314 -12.43 -15.86 0.05
N SER A 315 -11.31 -16.55 0.09
CA SER A 315 -9.98 -15.95 -0.05
C SER A 315 -9.11 -16.82 -0.95
N VAL A 316 -7.99 -16.26 -1.41
CA VAL A 316 -7.05 -16.94 -2.27
C VAL A 316 -5.76 -17.19 -1.53
N MET A 317 -5.25 -18.40 -1.62
CA MET A 317 -3.94 -18.75 -1.08
C MET A 317 -2.88 -18.60 -2.18
N LEU A 318 -1.79 -17.90 -1.83
CA LEU A 318 -0.70 -17.57 -2.71
C LEU A 318 0.49 -18.50 -2.50
N PHE A 319 1.00 -19.07 -3.59
CA PHE A 319 2.16 -19.95 -3.62
C PHE A 319 3.25 -19.41 -4.53
N ARG A 320 4.51 -19.62 -4.16
CA ARG A 320 5.66 -19.29 -5.01
C ARG A 320 5.86 -20.40 -6.03
N VAL A 321 6.26 -20.01 -7.24
CA VAL A 321 6.72 -20.92 -8.28
C VAL A 321 7.87 -20.27 -9.04
N THR A 322 8.86 -21.07 -9.47
CA THR A 322 9.96 -20.60 -10.34
C THR A 322 9.89 -21.27 -11.71
N GLN A 323 10.58 -20.70 -12.70
CA GLN A 323 10.65 -21.30 -14.04
C GLN A 323 11.41 -22.64 -14.04
N GLU A 324 12.43 -22.77 -13.18
CA GLU A 324 13.29 -23.96 -13.11
C GLU A 324 12.60 -25.10 -12.35
N GLU A 325 11.85 -24.77 -11.30
CA GLU A 325 11.10 -25.70 -10.47
C GLU A 325 9.62 -25.27 -10.41
N PRO A 326 8.77 -25.76 -11.35
CA PRO A 326 7.37 -25.38 -11.46
C PRO A 326 6.50 -26.13 -10.43
N VAL A 327 6.88 -26.05 -9.16
CA VAL A 327 6.18 -26.64 -8.01
C VAL A 327 5.71 -25.54 -7.08
N LEU A 328 4.57 -25.75 -6.41
CA LEU A 328 4.06 -24.84 -5.39
C LEU A 328 4.97 -24.88 -4.16
N GLU A 329 5.44 -23.71 -3.74
CA GLU A 329 6.28 -23.54 -2.55
C GLU A 329 5.70 -22.48 -1.59
N SER A 330 5.92 -22.70 -0.29
CA SER A 330 5.80 -21.63 0.71
C SER A 330 7.01 -20.71 0.58
N PHE A 331 6.76 -19.40 0.47
CA PHE A 331 7.69 -18.37 -0.04
C PHE A 331 9.07 -18.20 0.62
N PHE A 332 9.41 -18.92 1.70
CA PHE A 332 10.56 -18.53 2.54
C PHE A 332 11.51 -19.66 2.93
N LYS A 333 11.35 -20.85 2.36
CA LYS A 333 12.36 -21.90 2.52
C LYS A 333 13.57 -21.55 1.62
N GLY A 334 14.52 -20.78 2.14
CA GLY A 334 15.74 -20.35 1.42
C GLY A 334 15.68 -18.94 0.81
N PHE A 335 14.62 -18.17 1.05
CA PHE A 335 14.51 -16.77 0.61
C PHE A 335 15.49 -15.84 1.34
N GLU A 336 16.03 -16.26 2.49
CA GLU A 336 17.08 -15.55 3.24
C GLU A 336 18.34 -15.27 2.39
N ASP A 337 18.58 -16.06 1.34
CA ASP A 337 19.71 -15.88 0.43
C ASP A 337 19.44 -14.83 -0.68
N GLN A 338 18.21 -14.33 -0.82
CA GLN A 338 17.76 -13.50 -1.96
C GLN A 338 17.40 -12.05 -1.55
N ASN A 339 18.32 -11.33 -0.90
CA ASN A 339 18.19 -9.90 -0.57
C ASN A 339 18.07 -8.95 -1.80
N ALA A 340 17.84 -9.46 -3.01
CA ALA A 340 17.90 -8.72 -4.27
C ALA A 340 16.80 -9.16 -5.26
N MET A 341 15.54 -9.25 -4.82
CA MET A 341 14.43 -9.40 -5.77
C MET A 341 13.98 -8.03 -6.28
N MET A 342 13.91 -7.90 -7.60
CA MET A 342 13.26 -6.78 -8.28
C MET A 342 11.80 -7.12 -8.52
N PHE A 343 10.91 -6.51 -7.75
CA PHE A 343 9.47 -6.69 -7.92
C PHE A 343 8.97 -5.98 -9.18
N MET A 344 8.05 -6.63 -9.89
CA MET A 344 7.36 -6.06 -11.03
C MET A 344 6.37 -4.99 -10.56
N ARG A 345 6.33 -3.88 -11.29
CA ARG A 345 5.35 -2.80 -11.14
C ARG A 345 4.67 -2.63 -12.49
N THR A 346 3.36 -2.40 -12.50
CA THR A 346 2.64 -2.17 -13.75
C THR A 346 3.04 -0.83 -14.37
N ASP A 347 2.83 -0.68 -15.68
CA ASP A 347 3.12 0.58 -16.39
C ASP A 347 2.29 1.73 -15.82
N GLU A 348 1.02 1.46 -15.47
CA GLU A 348 0.11 2.44 -14.88
C GLU A 348 0.60 2.91 -13.50
N GLU A 349 1.03 1.97 -12.65
CA GLU A 349 1.60 2.30 -11.34
C GLU A 349 2.90 3.12 -11.48
N THR A 350 3.80 2.68 -12.37
CA THR A 350 5.07 3.37 -12.60
C THR A 350 4.83 4.80 -13.11
N ALA A 351 3.82 4.99 -13.96
CA ALA A 351 3.42 6.32 -14.44
C ALA A 351 2.86 7.20 -13.31
N ASP A 352 2.01 6.67 -12.42
CA ASP A 352 1.49 7.43 -11.28
C ASP A 352 2.60 7.81 -10.28
N MET A 353 3.49 6.86 -9.95
CA MET A 353 4.67 7.12 -9.11
C MET A 353 5.53 8.26 -9.66
N SER A 354 5.83 8.20 -10.97
CA SER A 354 6.58 9.24 -11.67
C SER A 354 5.88 10.60 -11.59
N ARG A 355 4.59 10.66 -11.95
CA ARG A 355 3.80 11.89 -11.91
C ARG A 355 3.73 12.48 -10.51
N LYS A 356 3.58 11.63 -9.49
CA LYS A 356 3.55 12.03 -8.08
C LYS A 356 4.89 12.61 -7.64
N ALA A 357 6.00 11.97 -7.98
CA ALA A 357 7.34 12.46 -7.68
C ALA A 357 7.60 13.83 -8.32
N GLN A 358 7.17 14.01 -9.57
CA GLN A 358 7.30 15.27 -10.30
C GLN A 358 6.45 16.41 -9.71
N LEU A 359 5.17 16.16 -9.42
CA LEU A 359 4.27 17.16 -8.82
C LEU A 359 4.73 17.58 -7.42
N ARG A 360 5.26 16.62 -6.65
CA ARG A 360 5.72 16.83 -5.27
C ARG A 360 7.19 17.25 -5.17
N TRP A 361 7.85 17.50 -6.31
CA TRP A 361 9.25 17.94 -6.38
C TRP A 361 9.54 19.18 -5.53
N GLN A 362 8.58 20.12 -5.45
CA GLN A 362 8.72 21.33 -4.65
C GLN A 362 9.00 21.04 -3.16
N TYR A 363 8.39 19.99 -2.61
CA TYR A 363 8.61 19.59 -1.21
C TYR A 363 10.02 19.01 -1.03
N PHE A 364 10.46 18.18 -1.96
CA PHE A 364 11.82 17.65 -1.96
C PHE A 364 12.86 18.77 -2.01
N THR A 365 12.71 19.72 -2.95
CA THR A 365 13.65 20.85 -3.08
C THR A 365 13.64 21.77 -1.87
N HIS A 366 12.47 21.95 -1.23
CA HIS A 366 12.38 22.69 0.02
C HIS A 366 13.21 22.02 1.12
N MET A 367 13.11 20.69 1.27
CA MET A 367 13.93 19.96 2.23
C MET A 367 15.42 20.00 1.86
N LEU A 368 15.75 19.86 0.57
CA LEU A 368 17.13 19.92 0.08
C LEU A 368 17.79 21.28 0.35
N ASP A 369 17.08 22.39 0.17
CA ASP A 369 17.60 23.73 0.45
C ASP A 369 17.89 23.97 1.95
N ASN A 370 17.03 23.42 2.81
CA ASN A 370 17.13 23.64 4.25
C ASN A 370 18.16 22.70 4.90
N TYR A 371 18.16 21.42 4.51
CA TYR A 371 18.87 20.33 5.18
C TYR A 371 19.87 19.57 4.30
N GLY A 372 19.87 19.81 2.98
CA GLY A 372 20.79 19.17 2.05
C GLY A 372 22.26 19.56 2.25
N PRO A 373 23.19 18.82 1.60
CA PRO A 373 24.61 19.10 1.71
C PRO A 373 24.92 20.52 1.22
N LYS A 374 25.42 21.38 2.12
CA LYS A 374 25.80 22.74 1.76
C LYS A 374 27.24 22.74 1.22
N PRO A 375 27.51 23.39 0.07
CA PRO A 375 28.87 23.49 -0.43
C PRO A 375 29.75 24.16 0.63
N ALA A 376 30.86 23.51 0.98
CA ALA A 376 31.79 24.03 1.97
C ALA A 376 32.22 25.44 1.55
N ALA A 377 31.87 26.45 2.36
CA ALA A 377 32.27 27.82 2.10
C ALA A 377 33.78 27.87 1.91
N GLN A 378 34.25 28.23 0.70
CA GLN A 378 35.66 28.46 0.45
C GLN A 378 36.15 29.55 1.40
N LYS A 379 36.79 29.17 2.51
CA LYS A 379 37.50 30.10 3.39
C LYS A 379 38.64 30.70 2.56
N LYS A 380 38.41 31.88 1.97
CA LYS A 380 39.42 32.72 1.34
C LYS A 380 40.40 33.22 2.40
N GLY A 381 41.38 32.39 2.74
CA GLY A 381 42.47 32.73 3.64
C GLY A 381 43.73 31.99 3.24
N PHE A 382 44.81 32.73 2.97
CA PHE A 382 46.10 32.23 2.48
C PHE A 382 46.84 31.27 3.46
N LEU A 383 46.23 30.98 4.62
CA LEU A 383 46.78 30.16 5.72
C LEU A 383 45.92 28.93 6.08
N SER A 384 44.76 28.69 5.45
CA SER A 384 43.92 27.51 5.76
C SER A 384 44.45 26.19 5.17
N LYS A 385 45.39 26.25 4.21
CA LYS A 385 45.95 25.07 3.54
C LYS A 385 46.79 24.15 4.44
N LEU A 386 47.16 24.56 5.65
CA LEU A 386 48.07 23.77 6.51
C LEU A 386 47.39 22.95 7.61
N LEU A 387 46.09 23.14 7.91
CA LEU A 387 45.50 22.61 9.15
C LEU A 387 44.03 22.15 9.07
N SER A 388 43.46 21.93 7.89
CA SER A 388 42.11 21.34 7.79
C SER A 388 42.18 19.93 7.20
N LYS A 389 42.14 18.90 8.05
CA LYS A 389 41.52 17.64 7.65
C LYS A 389 40.02 17.93 7.47
N PRO A 390 39.39 17.57 6.35
CA PRO A 390 37.94 17.56 6.29
C PRO A 390 37.48 16.45 7.23
N THR A 391 36.94 16.82 8.39
CA THR A 391 35.93 15.99 9.03
C THR A 391 34.64 16.32 8.29
N GLU A 392 34.33 15.54 7.25
CA GLU A 392 32.94 15.45 6.79
C GLU A 392 32.19 14.81 7.95
N GLU A 393 31.49 15.63 8.74
CA GLU A 393 30.39 15.10 9.54
C GLU A 393 29.39 14.57 8.51
N GLU A 394 29.22 13.26 8.45
CA GLU A 394 28.17 12.64 7.63
C GLU A 394 26.85 13.28 8.07
N SER A 395 26.21 13.96 7.11
CA SER A 395 24.88 14.52 7.32
C SER A 395 23.93 13.38 7.63
N GLU A 396 23.14 13.53 8.70
CA GLU A 396 22.04 12.60 9.01
C GLU A 396 20.97 12.58 7.91
N TRP A 397 20.95 13.61 7.05
CA TRP A 397 20.08 13.70 5.89
C TRP A 397 20.77 13.17 4.63
N ARG A 398 20.07 12.31 3.90
CA ARG A 398 20.46 11.86 2.55
C ARG A 398 19.31 12.07 1.58
N PHE A 399 19.64 12.60 0.41
CA PHE A 399 18.67 12.95 -0.64
C PHE A 399 18.99 12.14 -1.89
N LEU A 400 18.05 11.34 -2.38
CA LEU A 400 18.18 10.57 -3.60
C LEU A 400 17.03 10.87 -4.57
N VAL A 401 17.35 11.01 -5.85
CA VAL A 401 16.37 11.19 -6.93
C VAL A 401 16.53 10.05 -7.93
N LYS A 402 15.44 9.35 -8.26
CA LYS A 402 15.43 8.29 -9.26
C LYS A 402 14.98 8.87 -10.59
N CYS A 403 15.81 8.73 -11.63
CA CYS A 403 15.50 9.24 -12.96
C CYS A 403 15.42 8.11 -13.99
N GLY A 404 14.42 8.15 -14.85
CA GLY A 404 14.29 7.26 -16.01
C GLY A 404 15.05 7.84 -17.19
N ILE A 405 16.15 7.22 -17.58
CA ILE A 405 17.00 7.68 -18.69
C ILE A 405 16.75 6.82 -19.91
N GLY A 406 16.34 7.46 -21.01
CA GLY A 406 16.09 6.77 -22.27
C GLY A 406 17.35 6.14 -22.87
N TYR A 407 17.20 4.92 -23.40
CA TYR A 407 18.21 4.23 -24.21
C TYR A 407 17.56 3.53 -25.40
N HIS A 408 18.38 3.20 -26.40
CA HIS A 408 17.97 2.39 -27.54
C HIS A 408 18.73 1.07 -27.52
N ASN A 409 18.01 -0.04 -27.63
CA ASN A 409 18.59 -1.37 -27.81
C ASN A 409 18.64 -1.70 -29.30
N ASP A 410 19.83 -1.62 -29.90
CA ASP A 410 20.07 -1.90 -31.31
C ASP A 410 19.72 -3.36 -31.71
N GLU A 411 19.81 -4.33 -30.78
CA GLU A 411 19.57 -5.76 -31.08
C GLU A 411 18.08 -6.08 -31.20
N GLU A 412 17.26 -5.43 -30.39
CA GLU A 412 15.80 -5.66 -30.31
C GLU A 412 14.98 -4.57 -31.02
N ASP A 413 15.63 -3.53 -31.55
CA ASP A 413 14.98 -2.33 -32.12
C ASP A 413 13.94 -1.76 -31.15
N TYR A 414 14.37 -1.56 -29.91
CA TYR A 414 13.52 -1.21 -28.77
C TYR A 414 14.05 0.02 -28.04
N ASP A 415 13.18 1.02 -27.86
CA ASP A 415 13.45 2.18 -27.00
C ASP A 415 12.95 1.89 -25.58
N GLY A 416 13.87 1.97 -24.61
CA GLY A 416 13.60 1.69 -23.21
C GLY A 416 14.01 2.85 -22.30
N HIS A 417 13.67 2.74 -21.02
CA HIS A 417 14.17 3.61 -19.96
C HIS A 417 14.90 2.78 -18.92
N GLU A 418 16.09 3.22 -18.52
CA GLU A 418 16.78 2.68 -17.37
C GLU A 418 16.60 3.63 -16.19
N HIS A 419 16.03 3.13 -15.10
CA HIS A 419 15.83 3.94 -13.91
C HIS A 419 17.05 3.87 -12.97
N MET A 420 17.67 5.01 -12.73
CA MET A 420 18.91 5.11 -11.94
C MET A 420 18.77 6.14 -10.83
N TRP A 421 19.51 5.93 -9.74
CA TRP A 421 19.53 6.82 -8.58
C TRP A 421 20.66 7.84 -8.68
N PHE A 422 20.34 9.08 -8.31
CA PHE A 422 21.24 10.21 -8.32
C PHE A 422 21.21 10.94 -6.97
N GLU A 423 22.39 11.35 -6.49
CA GLU A 423 22.54 12.31 -5.39
C GLU A 423 22.55 13.74 -5.97
N PRO A 424 21.56 14.60 -5.66
CA PRO A 424 21.49 15.94 -6.23
C PRO A 424 22.62 16.82 -5.69
N THR A 425 23.36 17.49 -6.58
CA THR A 425 24.48 18.38 -6.23
C THR A 425 24.14 19.86 -6.38
N SER A 426 23.20 20.20 -7.25
CA SER A 426 22.68 21.56 -7.45
C SER A 426 21.31 21.50 -8.11
N TRP A 427 20.45 22.50 -7.90
CA TRP A 427 19.17 22.59 -8.61
C TRP A 427 18.77 24.05 -8.87
N ASN A 428 17.99 24.27 -9.92
CA ASN A 428 17.41 25.56 -10.29
C ASN A 428 16.10 25.37 -11.06
N GLY A 429 14.98 25.52 -10.36
CA GLY A 429 13.65 25.29 -10.93
C GLY A 429 13.49 23.83 -11.36
N ASP A 430 13.24 23.61 -12.65
CA ASP A 430 13.00 22.28 -13.22
C ASP A 430 14.29 21.56 -13.67
N GLN A 431 15.48 22.13 -13.42
CA GLN A 431 16.77 21.52 -13.76
C GLN A 431 17.59 21.24 -12.51
N PHE A 432 18.31 20.13 -12.50
CA PHE A 432 19.25 19.80 -11.43
C PHE A 432 20.47 19.03 -11.96
N GLU A 433 21.57 19.09 -11.22
CA GLU A 433 22.73 18.23 -11.44
C GLU A 433 22.68 17.08 -10.43
N GLY A 434 22.87 15.85 -10.90
CA GLY A 434 22.86 14.66 -10.06
C GLY A 434 24.12 13.83 -10.25
N ARG A 435 24.72 13.38 -9.15
CA ARG A 435 25.77 12.36 -9.17
C ARG A 435 25.13 10.98 -9.23
N LEU A 436 25.40 10.23 -10.29
CA LEU A 436 24.91 8.85 -10.43
C LEU A 436 25.55 7.94 -9.37
N ILE A 437 24.74 7.14 -8.64
CA ILE A 437 25.24 6.30 -7.54
C ILE A 437 25.17 4.78 -7.81
N ASN A 438 24.56 4.35 -8.91
CA ASN A 438 24.56 2.95 -9.32
C ASN A 438 25.17 2.76 -10.70
N HIS A 439 25.67 1.55 -10.98
CA HIS A 439 26.20 1.19 -12.28
C HIS A 439 25.06 1.06 -13.32
N PRO A 440 25.12 1.75 -14.47
CA PRO A 440 24.15 1.56 -15.54
C PRO A 440 24.34 0.22 -16.25
N PHE A 441 23.25 -0.41 -16.66
CA PHE A 441 23.23 -1.64 -17.43
C PHE A 441 23.08 -1.37 -18.94
N TYR A 442 22.19 -0.46 -19.32
CA TYR A 442 21.80 -0.21 -20.71
C TYR A 442 22.25 1.17 -21.21
N VAL A 443 22.30 2.17 -20.33
CA VAL A 443 22.74 3.55 -20.67
C VAL A 443 24.27 3.62 -20.69
N GLN A 444 24.88 3.14 -21.77
CA GLN A 444 26.35 3.07 -21.93
C GLN A 444 27.07 4.43 -21.91
N THR A 445 26.32 5.53 -22.11
CA THR A 445 26.85 6.89 -22.07
C THR A 445 27.05 7.42 -20.65
N MET A 446 26.52 6.73 -19.64
CA MET A 446 26.64 7.11 -18.24
C MET A 446 27.56 6.15 -17.48
N GLN A 447 28.11 6.64 -16.38
CA GLN A 447 29.05 5.95 -15.50
C GLN A 447 28.82 6.40 -14.07
N GLU A 448 28.80 5.43 -13.15
CA GLU A 448 28.70 5.64 -11.72
C GLU A 448 29.74 6.67 -11.22
N GLY A 449 29.32 7.53 -10.29
CA GLY A 449 30.14 8.57 -9.67
C GLY A 449 30.25 9.88 -10.46
N ASN A 450 29.90 9.89 -11.75
CA ASN A 450 29.87 11.10 -12.57
C ASN A 450 28.61 11.95 -12.31
N ILE A 451 28.68 13.24 -12.65
CA ILE A 451 27.59 14.21 -12.49
C ILE A 451 26.97 14.47 -13.86
N TYR A 452 25.63 14.42 -13.92
CA TYR A 452 24.85 14.64 -15.13
C TYR A 452 23.81 15.74 -14.93
N PRO A 453 23.54 16.56 -15.95
CA PRO A 453 22.39 17.44 -15.95
C PRO A 453 21.10 16.63 -16.16
N LEU A 454 20.09 16.92 -15.36
CA LEU A 454 18.80 16.25 -15.33
C LEU A 454 17.69 17.31 -15.20
N THR A 455 16.47 16.90 -15.51
CA THR A 455 15.28 17.73 -15.46
C THR A 455 14.20 17.10 -14.61
N ARG A 456 13.21 17.88 -14.19
CA ARG A 456 12.04 17.38 -13.47
C ARG A 456 11.33 16.27 -14.26
N ASP A 457 11.29 16.37 -15.58
CA ASP A 457 10.60 15.39 -16.43
C ASP A 457 11.33 14.03 -16.46
N ASP A 458 12.62 13.99 -16.10
CA ASP A 458 13.38 12.74 -15.96
C ASP A 458 13.05 12.02 -14.63
N ILE A 459 12.46 12.71 -13.65
CA ILE A 459 12.19 12.18 -12.31
C ILE A 459 11.09 11.13 -12.38
N THR A 460 11.37 9.98 -11.78
CA THR A 460 10.44 8.84 -11.68
C THR A 460 10.14 8.47 -10.24
N ASP A 461 11.01 8.84 -9.29
CA ASP A 461 10.79 8.76 -7.85
C ASP A 461 11.83 9.62 -7.12
N TRP A 462 11.68 9.83 -5.82
CA TRP A 462 12.74 10.34 -4.95
C TRP A 462 12.57 9.86 -3.51
N THR A 463 13.65 9.88 -2.75
CA THR A 463 13.61 9.48 -1.33
C THR A 463 14.53 10.37 -0.51
N ILE A 464 14.04 10.79 0.64
CA ILE A 464 14.83 11.49 1.66
C ILE A 464 14.99 10.52 2.83
N TYR A 465 16.22 10.25 3.22
CA TYR A 465 16.52 9.54 4.46
C TYR A 465 16.89 10.54 5.53
N TYR A 466 16.37 10.33 6.73
CA TYR A 466 16.74 11.06 7.92
C TYR A 466 16.64 10.13 9.11
N GLN A 467 17.75 9.97 9.84
CA GLN A 467 17.90 8.96 10.90
C GLN A 467 17.54 7.56 10.36
N ASP A 468 16.66 6.82 11.04
CA ASP A 468 16.18 5.50 10.62
C ASP A 468 14.94 5.57 9.71
N GLY A 469 14.49 6.78 9.35
CA GLY A 469 13.31 7.01 8.53
C GLY A 469 13.62 7.21 7.04
N SER A 470 12.63 6.89 6.19
CA SER A 470 12.61 7.27 4.78
C SER A 470 11.31 7.99 4.43
N TYR A 471 11.42 9.01 3.60
CA TYR A 471 10.32 9.87 3.18
C TYR A 471 10.27 9.93 1.66
N THR A 472 9.12 9.62 1.10
CA THR A 472 8.87 9.46 -0.33
C THR A 472 7.89 10.54 -0.80
N PRO A 473 7.55 10.62 -2.09
CA PRO A 473 6.49 11.51 -2.55
C PRO A 473 5.18 11.32 -1.79
N ASP A 474 4.86 10.12 -1.31
CA ASP A 474 3.64 9.83 -0.54
C ASP A 474 3.68 10.28 0.92
N THR A 475 4.87 10.37 1.52
CA THR A 475 5.02 10.56 2.98
C THR A 475 5.73 11.84 3.38
N ILE A 476 6.19 12.65 2.42
CA ILE A 476 6.94 13.90 2.68
C ILE A 476 6.20 14.92 3.56
N TYR A 477 4.87 14.89 3.59
CA TYR A 477 4.07 15.76 4.47
C TYR A 477 4.38 15.56 5.95
N LYS A 478 4.85 14.37 6.34
CA LYS A 478 5.30 14.06 7.72
C LYS A 478 6.44 14.98 8.15
N LEU A 479 7.29 15.39 7.21
CA LEU A 479 8.37 16.35 7.44
C LEU A 479 7.91 17.83 7.43
N LEU A 480 6.65 18.10 7.13
CA LEU A 480 6.08 19.45 7.07
C LEU A 480 5.12 19.71 8.23
N SER A 481 4.40 18.68 8.68
CA SER A 481 3.59 18.74 9.89
C SER A 481 4.50 18.78 11.11
N GLY A 482 4.69 19.96 11.70
CA GLY A 482 5.64 20.21 12.81
C GLY A 482 5.47 19.38 14.09
N ALA A 483 4.51 18.45 14.14
CA ALA A 483 4.37 17.47 15.21
C ALA A 483 5.39 16.31 15.12
N GLN A 484 5.99 16.05 13.95
CA GLN A 484 6.93 14.92 13.75
C GLN A 484 8.39 15.35 13.50
N VAL A 485 8.70 16.65 13.50
CA VAL A 485 10.03 17.18 13.09
C VAL A 485 10.72 17.98 14.20
N HIS A 486 10.36 17.74 15.47
CA HIS A 486 10.98 18.40 16.61
C HIS A 486 11.44 17.43 17.68
#